data_AF-A0A8A1M4N3-F1
#
_entry.id   AF-A0A8A1M4N3-F1
#
_cell.length_a   1.000
_cell.length_b   1.000
_cell.length_c   1.000
_cell.angle_alpha   90.00
_cell.angle_beta   90.00
_cell.angle_gamma   90.00
#
_symmetry.space_group_name_H-M   'P 1'
#
loop_
_entity.id
_entity.type
_entity.pdbx_description
1 polymer ?
#
loop_
_entity_poly.entity_id
_entity_poly.type
_entity_poly.pdbx_seq_one_letter_code
_entity_poly.pdbx_strand_id
1 'polypeptide(L)'
;VQLLGIIGDHARLLNIWPTIQARLKNSPFGPPIQSLVKNYLKALLRSGLGSRGVHCAEQLSAYCDLNDILPTRVWAELLKQDNSEGLQRIVSSQTVNGIMHSTLTSIENRLGITWNHVDGGRHVKTSDMDPLWDHWPVDAVLPSLDPDAKSTGSSGCLQRLLEEIKLYGSSKSTTELARVANLLHDFEGCEIPLGSRKGKHDKTLEFAWFPHCCPIEFSNNAPPSRYNINGPQSPSSLGLIRAFHGFHGKTIRLSKWNLYLMQLGYLCERSRGFAESGINGTTRDSEKWTATGHIICWDRLNHHLMILFLGKGLGVIDPGFYPEKPHPYLPSVANLTSKPWNNFQVEFSENSGFLLPLRIRYWLDVDPAAYLVP
;
A
#
# COMPACT_ATOMS: atom_id res chain seq x y z
N VAL A 1 -7.62 20.34 4.92
CA VAL A 1 -6.30 20.11 5.55
C VAL A 1 -5.52 19.00 4.84
N GLN A 2 -5.93 17.73 4.93
CA GLN A 2 -5.20 16.61 4.31
C GLN A 2 -4.92 16.81 2.80
N LEU A 3 -5.92 17.26 2.03
CA LEU A 3 -5.81 17.54 0.60
C LEU A 3 -4.80 18.66 0.27
N LEU A 4 -4.73 19.69 1.11
CA LEU A 4 -3.75 20.78 0.95
C LEU A 4 -2.31 20.26 1.14
N GLY A 5 -2.14 19.28 2.02
CA GLY A 5 -0.84 18.64 2.26
C GLY A 5 -0.23 17.94 1.04
N ILE A 6 -1.10 17.47 0.14
CA ILE A 6 -0.70 16.73 -1.07
C ILE A 6 -0.42 17.69 -2.21
N ILE A 7 -1.34 18.63 -2.43
CA ILE A 7 -1.21 19.66 -3.47
C ILE A 7 -0.03 20.60 -3.16
N GLY A 8 0.44 20.63 -1.91
CA GLY A 8 1.57 21.47 -1.49
C GLY A 8 1.19 22.93 -1.39
N ASP A 9 -0.09 23.24 -1.11
CA ASP A 9 -0.55 24.62 -0.93
C ASP A 9 -0.17 25.11 0.48
N HIS A 10 1.09 25.51 0.63
CA HIS A 10 1.69 25.93 1.89
C HIS A 10 0.96 27.13 2.49
N ALA A 11 0.62 28.12 1.67
CA ALA A 11 -0.01 29.35 2.12
C ALA A 11 -1.38 29.08 2.78
N ARG A 12 -2.24 28.28 2.13
CA ARG A 12 -3.54 27.92 2.72
C ARG A 12 -3.40 27.02 3.93
N LEU A 13 -2.41 26.14 3.96
CA LEU A 13 -2.16 25.29 5.12
C LEU A 13 -1.80 26.14 6.34
N LEU A 14 -0.89 27.12 6.19
CA LEU A 14 -0.47 28.02 7.26
C LEU A 14 -1.61 28.93 7.73
N ASN A 15 -2.47 29.40 6.83
CA ASN A 15 -3.62 30.24 7.15
C ASN A 15 -4.69 29.53 7.99
N ILE A 16 -4.69 28.19 8.04
CA ILE A 16 -5.62 27.40 8.86
C ILE A 16 -5.16 27.36 10.33
N TRP A 17 -3.88 27.63 10.61
CA TRP A 17 -3.31 27.52 11.95
C TRP A 17 -4.05 28.34 13.02
N PRO A 18 -4.37 29.63 12.82
CA PRO A 18 -5.10 30.41 13.82
C PRO A 18 -6.48 29.83 14.13
N THR A 19 -7.16 29.27 13.12
CA THR A 19 -8.46 28.60 13.31
C THR A 19 -8.34 27.35 14.16
N ILE A 20 -7.26 26.56 13.99
CA ILE A 20 -7.00 25.38 14.81
C ILE A 20 -6.73 25.79 16.27
N GLN A 21 -5.90 26.81 16.48
CA GLN A 21 -5.61 27.33 17.82
C GLN A 21 -6.88 27.85 18.51
N ALA A 22 -7.74 28.58 17.79
CA ALA A 22 -9.00 29.06 18.35
C ALA A 22 -9.93 27.91 18.76
N ARG A 23 -10.03 26.85 17.94
CA ARG A 23 -10.84 25.67 18.28
C ARG A 23 -10.31 24.89 19.49
N LEU A 24 -8.99 24.78 19.62
CA LEU A 24 -8.37 24.12 20.77
C LEU A 24 -8.61 24.86 22.09
N LYS A 25 -8.65 26.20 22.05
CA LYS A 25 -8.93 27.03 23.22
C LYS A 25 -10.41 27.03 23.62
N ASN A 26 -11.31 26.95 22.64
CA ASN A 26 -12.74 27.23 22.84
C ASN A 26 -13.63 25.98 22.85
N SER A 27 -13.09 24.77 22.64
CA SER A 27 -13.89 23.56 22.53
C SER A 27 -13.31 22.43 23.39
N PRO A 28 -14.17 21.59 23.99
CA PRO A 28 -13.71 20.45 24.77
C PRO A 28 -12.92 19.50 23.88
N PHE A 29 -11.80 19.00 24.42
CA PHE A 29 -10.87 18.17 23.68
C PHE A 29 -11.48 16.77 23.42
N GLY A 30 -12.17 16.63 22.30
CA GLY A 30 -12.83 15.41 21.88
C GLY A 30 -12.23 14.75 20.62
N PRO A 31 -12.77 13.59 20.20
CA PRO A 31 -12.32 12.86 19.00
C PRO A 31 -12.22 13.71 17.72
N PRO A 32 -13.13 14.67 17.44
CA PRO A 32 -13.01 15.53 16.26
C PRO A 32 -11.76 16.43 16.28
N ILE A 33 -11.39 16.94 17.46
CA ILE A 33 -10.24 17.84 17.63
C ILE A 33 -8.93 17.05 17.53
N GLN A 34 -8.88 15.85 18.14
CA GLN A 34 -7.75 14.92 17.99
C GLN A 34 -7.50 14.58 16.51
N SER A 35 -8.58 14.27 15.77
CA SER A 35 -8.50 14.01 14.34
C SER A 35 -8.00 15.22 13.56
N LEU A 36 -8.46 16.42 13.90
CA LEU A 36 -8.00 17.68 13.28
C LEU A 36 -6.50 17.91 13.50
N VAL A 37 -6.03 17.80 14.74
CA VAL A 37 -4.61 17.96 15.12
C VAL A 37 -3.73 16.96 14.35
N LYS A 38 -4.09 15.68 14.42
CA LYS A 38 -3.39 14.60 13.70
C LYS A 38 -3.31 14.87 12.20
N ASN A 39 -4.43 15.26 11.60
CA ASN A 39 -4.51 15.50 10.16
C ASN A 39 -3.76 16.77 9.73
N TYR A 40 -3.69 17.78 10.59
CA TYR A 40 -2.94 18.99 10.34
C TYR A 40 -1.44 18.78 10.39
N LEU A 41 -0.94 18.12 11.43
CA LEU A 41 0.49 17.77 11.53
C LEU A 41 0.92 16.86 10.38
N LYS A 42 0.13 15.84 10.04
CA LYS A 42 0.37 15.02 8.83
C LYS A 42 0.44 15.87 7.56
N ALA A 43 -0.44 16.85 7.41
CA ALA A 43 -0.45 17.70 6.21
C ALA A 43 0.77 18.63 6.15
N LEU A 44 1.26 19.15 7.28
CA LEU A 44 2.49 19.95 7.35
C LEU A 44 3.71 19.14 6.93
N LEU A 45 3.89 17.95 7.52
CA LEU A 45 4.98 17.03 7.17
C LEU A 45 4.95 16.68 5.68
N ARG A 46 3.77 16.31 5.16
CA ARG A 46 3.60 16.01 3.73
C ARG A 46 3.94 17.18 2.83
N SER A 47 3.65 18.41 3.24
CA SER A 47 3.94 19.60 2.44
C SER A 47 5.43 19.95 2.41
N GLY A 48 6.29 19.26 3.15
CA GLY A 48 7.70 19.64 3.32
C GLY A 48 7.91 20.75 4.35
N LEU A 49 6.87 21.13 5.11
CA LEU A 49 6.95 22.13 6.18
C LEU A 49 7.31 21.47 7.51
N GLY A 50 8.36 20.65 7.52
CA GLY A 50 8.77 19.83 8.67
C GLY A 50 9.05 20.65 9.92
N SER A 51 9.90 21.67 9.81
CA SER A 51 10.23 22.59 10.90
C SER A 51 9.00 23.31 11.47
N ARG A 52 8.04 23.68 10.61
CA ARG A 52 6.77 24.25 11.06
C ARG A 52 5.88 23.21 11.74
N GLY A 53 5.90 21.97 11.25
CA GLY A 53 5.27 20.81 11.89
C GLY A 53 5.76 20.62 13.32
N VAL A 54 7.07 20.66 13.53
CA VAL A 54 7.73 20.59 14.85
C VAL A 54 7.24 21.72 15.75
N HIS A 55 7.35 22.97 15.29
CA HIS A 55 6.90 24.13 16.06
C HIS A 55 5.40 24.06 16.42
N CYS A 56 4.55 23.64 15.48
CA CYS A 56 3.13 23.45 15.76
C CYS A 56 2.90 22.31 16.78
N ALA A 57 3.63 21.20 16.68
CA ALA A 57 3.54 20.10 17.65
C ALA A 57 3.96 20.55 19.06
N GLU A 58 5.06 21.30 19.19
CA GLU A 58 5.46 21.90 20.47
C GLU A 58 4.37 22.82 21.04
N GLN A 59 3.74 23.65 20.22
CA GLN A 59 2.63 24.49 20.69
C GLN A 59 1.40 23.68 21.07
N LEU A 60 1.16 22.53 20.43
CA LEU A 60 0.01 21.66 20.70
C LEU A 60 0.18 20.84 21.97
N SER A 61 1.41 20.52 22.38
CA SER A 61 1.67 19.77 23.61
C SER A 61 1.21 20.54 24.86
N ALA A 62 1.14 21.87 24.80
CA ALA A 62 0.57 22.70 25.85
C ALA A 62 -0.95 22.51 26.04
N TYR A 63 -1.66 21.96 25.04
CA TYR A 63 -3.12 21.78 25.05
C TYR A 63 -3.56 20.33 25.14
N CYS A 64 -2.71 19.37 24.78
CA CYS A 64 -3.05 17.96 24.73
C CYS A 64 -1.80 17.06 24.78
N ASP A 65 -1.97 15.82 25.26
CA ASP A 65 -0.92 14.81 25.16
C ASP A 65 -0.85 14.27 23.72
N LEU A 66 0.24 14.60 23.02
CA LEU A 66 0.47 14.15 21.66
C LEU A 66 0.82 12.67 21.57
N ASN A 67 1.26 12.02 22.66
CA ASN A 67 1.57 10.59 22.68
C ASN A 67 0.31 9.74 22.47
N ASP A 68 -0.84 10.20 22.96
CA ASP A 68 -2.13 9.49 22.80
C ASP A 68 -2.75 9.68 21.41
N ILE A 69 -2.37 10.74 20.70
CA ILE A 69 -3.05 11.19 19.48
C ILE A 69 -2.27 10.78 18.23
N LEU A 70 -0.94 10.89 18.29
CA LEU A 70 -0.09 10.75 17.13
C LEU A 70 0.41 9.30 17.01
N PRO A 71 0.23 8.67 15.83
CA PRO A 71 0.80 7.36 15.58
C PRO A 71 2.33 7.45 15.48
N THR A 72 3.01 6.34 15.82
CA THR A 72 4.47 6.17 15.83
C THR A 72 5.16 6.74 14.58
N ARG A 73 4.59 6.51 13.39
CA ARG A 73 5.14 7.03 12.12
C ARG A 73 5.20 8.56 12.08
N VAL A 74 4.15 9.24 12.56
CA VAL A 74 4.10 10.71 12.56
C VAL A 74 5.10 11.27 13.56
N TRP A 75 5.26 10.62 14.72
CA TRP A 75 6.32 10.97 15.66
C TRP A 75 7.72 10.80 15.06
N ALA A 76 7.99 9.67 14.40
CA ALA A 76 9.28 9.44 13.75
C ALA A 76 9.58 10.49 12.66
N GLU A 77 8.58 10.89 11.87
CA GLU A 77 8.73 11.95 10.86
C GLU A 77 8.96 13.33 11.50
N LEU A 78 8.28 13.66 12.61
CA LEU A 78 8.49 14.92 13.34
C LEU A 78 9.88 14.98 13.97
N LEU A 79 10.32 13.91 14.64
CA LEU A 79 11.62 13.86 15.31
C LEU A 79 12.79 13.96 14.31
N LYS A 80 12.64 13.42 13.09
CA LYS A 80 13.61 13.61 12.01
C LYS A 80 13.78 15.08 11.58
N GLN A 81 12.80 15.92 11.88
CA GLN A 81 12.78 17.34 11.53
C GLN A 81 13.06 18.24 12.75
N ASP A 82 13.19 17.66 13.95
CA ASP A 82 13.41 18.40 15.20
C ASP A 82 14.90 18.75 15.37
N ASN A 83 15.25 19.95 14.93
CA ASN A 83 16.60 20.49 15.11
C ASN A 83 16.79 21.19 16.47
N SER A 84 15.71 21.43 17.23
CA SER A 84 15.72 22.21 18.46
C SER A 84 15.63 21.38 19.73
N GLU A 85 15.54 20.05 19.60
CA GLU A 85 15.35 19.08 20.69
C GLU A 85 14.08 19.32 21.54
N GLY A 86 13.18 20.17 21.06
CA GLY A 86 11.99 20.56 21.79
C GLY A 86 10.97 19.42 21.87
N LEU A 87 10.87 18.60 20.81
CA LEU A 87 10.02 17.42 20.82
C LEU A 87 10.62 16.26 21.60
N GLN A 88 11.95 16.19 21.72
CA GLN A 88 12.61 15.16 22.54
C GLN A 88 12.19 15.22 24.02
N ARG A 89 11.79 16.40 24.51
CA ARG A 89 11.27 16.57 25.89
C ARG A 89 9.80 16.19 26.04
N ILE A 90 9.05 16.14 24.94
CA ILE A 90 7.60 15.88 24.92
C ILE A 90 7.31 14.41 24.65
N VAL A 91 8.11 13.78 23.79
CA VAL A 91 7.94 12.38 23.42
C VAL A 91 8.18 11.47 24.64
N SER A 92 7.26 10.56 24.91
CA SER A 92 7.42 9.60 26.01
C SER A 92 8.45 8.53 25.67
N SER A 93 9.10 7.95 26.69
CA SER A 93 10.02 6.82 26.50
C SER A 93 9.34 5.61 25.86
N GLN A 94 8.06 5.40 26.12
CA GLN A 94 7.27 4.34 25.50
C GLN A 94 7.12 4.57 23.99
N THR A 95 6.80 5.81 23.58
CA THR A 95 6.73 6.20 22.16
C THR A 95 8.08 6.02 21.49
N VAL A 96 9.18 6.48 22.12
CA VAL A 96 10.55 6.32 21.58
C VAL A 96 10.89 4.85 21.37
N ASN A 97 10.65 3.99 22.37
CA ASN A 97 10.87 2.55 22.26
C ASN A 97 10.02 1.94 21.15
N GLY A 98 8.76 2.37 21.00
CA GLY A 98 7.89 1.96 19.91
C GLY A 98 8.42 2.35 18.53
N ILE A 99 8.97 3.56 18.39
CA ILE A 99 9.64 4.02 17.15
C ILE A 99 10.88 3.18 16.87
N MET A 100 11.73 2.97 17.87
CA MET A 100 12.97 2.20 17.74
C MET A 100 12.68 0.76 17.32
N HIS A 101 11.79 0.07 18.02
CA HIS A 101 11.37 -1.28 17.68
C HIS A 101 10.78 -1.34 16.28
N SER A 102 9.85 -0.44 15.93
CA SER A 102 9.26 -0.41 14.59
C SER A 102 10.31 -0.16 13.49
N THR A 103 11.32 0.66 13.76
CA THR A 103 12.39 0.97 12.80
C THR A 103 13.31 -0.22 12.61
N LEU A 104 13.73 -0.88 13.71
CA LEU A 104 14.55 -2.09 13.66
C LEU A 104 13.85 -3.21 12.92
N THR A 105 12.60 -3.51 13.26
CA THR A 105 11.80 -4.53 12.56
C THR A 105 11.65 -4.20 11.07
N SER A 106 11.48 -2.93 10.70
CA SER A 106 11.41 -2.54 9.29
C SER A 106 12.74 -2.76 8.57
N ILE A 107 13.87 -2.43 9.20
CA ILE A 107 15.22 -2.70 8.65
C ILE A 107 15.45 -4.21 8.47
N GLU A 108 15.14 -5.01 9.49
CA GLU A 108 15.27 -6.46 9.47
C GLU A 108 14.49 -7.08 8.30
N ASN A 109 13.20 -6.72 8.18
CA ASN A 109 12.33 -7.21 7.13
C ASN A 109 12.83 -6.86 5.72
N ARG A 110 13.35 -5.64 5.54
CA ARG A 110 13.89 -5.18 4.26
C ARG A 110 15.18 -5.91 3.87
N LEU A 111 15.98 -6.26 4.87
CA LEU A 111 17.21 -7.02 4.71
C LEU A 111 16.98 -8.53 4.62
N GLY A 112 15.76 -9.02 4.87
CA GLY A 112 15.48 -10.45 4.91
C GLY A 112 16.18 -11.17 6.07
N ILE A 113 16.30 -10.48 7.21
CA ILE A 113 16.89 -11.02 8.43
C ILE A 113 15.88 -10.92 9.57
N THR A 114 16.09 -11.69 10.63
CA THR A 114 15.29 -11.63 11.86
C THR A 114 16.18 -11.84 13.08
N TRP A 115 15.85 -11.19 14.19
CA TRP A 115 16.52 -11.41 15.46
C TRP A 115 16.13 -12.78 16.06
N ASN A 116 17.10 -13.68 16.16
CA ASN A 116 16.94 -14.94 16.86
C ASN A 116 17.41 -14.80 18.31
N HIS A 117 16.50 -15.02 19.27
CA HIS A 117 16.79 -14.94 20.71
C HIS A 117 17.58 -16.13 21.27
N VAL A 118 17.84 -17.17 20.48
CA VAL A 118 18.57 -18.37 20.92
C VAL A 118 20.09 -18.08 20.98
N ASP A 119 20.76 -18.64 21.99
CA ASP A 119 22.22 -18.58 22.21
C ASP A 119 22.83 -17.17 22.24
N GLY A 120 22.23 -16.26 23.03
CA GLY A 120 22.81 -14.92 23.25
C GLY A 120 22.41 -13.87 22.21
N GLY A 121 21.52 -14.20 21.28
CA GLY A 121 20.92 -13.23 20.37
C GLY A 121 21.76 -12.98 19.13
N ARG A 122 21.28 -13.40 17.96
CA ARG A 122 21.92 -13.08 16.67
C ARG A 122 20.90 -12.86 15.57
N HIS A 123 21.21 -11.98 14.62
CA HIS A 123 20.43 -11.91 13.39
C HIS A 123 20.72 -13.14 12.53
N VAL A 124 19.65 -13.77 12.04
CA VAL A 124 19.72 -14.88 11.09
C VAL A 124 19.01 -14.49 9.80
N LYS A 125 19.50 -14.98 8.66
CA LYS A 125 18.75 -14.86 7.40
C LYS A 125 17.42 -15.58 7.56
N THR A 126 16.34 -14.98 7.09
CA THR A 126 15.08 -15.71 6.92
C THR A 126 15.31 -16.77 5.84
N SER A 127 15.00 -18.03 6.15
CA SER A 127 15.24 -19.22 5.31
C SER A 127 14.71 -19.13 3.87
N ASP A 128 13.82 -18.18 3.62
CA ASP A 128 13.06 -18.06 2.37
C ASP A 128 13.58 -16.91 1.49
N MET A 129 14.72 -16.32 1.87
CA MET A 129 15.45 -15.28 1.14
C MET A 129 16.76 -15.84 0.58
N ASP A 130 16.71 -17.01 -0.05
CA ASP A 130 17.72 -17.29 -1.08
C ASP A 130 17.40 -16.35 -2.24
N PRO A 131 18.28 -15.38 -2.53
CA PRO A 131 18.04 -14.49 -3.63
C PRO A 131 18.02 -15.36 -4.89
N LEU A 132 16.94 -15.22 -5.67
CA LEU A 132 16.82 -15.74 -7.04
C LEU A 132 18.03 -15.36 -7.94
N TRP A 133 18.94 -14.52 -7.44
CA TRP A 133 20.08 -13.91 -8.11
C TRP A 133 21.46 -14.46 -7.68
N ASP A 134 21.61 -15.17 -6.54
CA ASP A 134 22.93 -15.72 -6.14
C ASP A 134 23.23 -17.10 -6.75
N HIS A 135 22.33 -17.64 -7.58
CA HIS A 135 22.50 -18.93 -8.27
C HIS A 135 22.40 -18.76 -9.78
N TRP A 136 23.28 -17.95 -10.38
CA TRP A 136 23.63 -18.14 -11.78
C TRP A 136 25.11 -18.45 -11.95
N PRO A 137 25.58 -19.67 -11.60
CA PRO A 137 26.75 -20.22 -12.25
C PRO A 137 26.40 -20.46 -13.71
N VAL A 138 27.28 -20.00 -14.61
CA VAL A 138 27.15 -20.12 -16.08
C VAL A 138 26.96 -21.58 -16.54
N ASP A 139 27.15 -22.57 -15.67
CA ASP A 139 27.02 -24.00 -15.97
C ASP A 139 26.16 -24.81 -14.96
N ALA A 140 25.30 -24.17 -14.15
CA ALA A 140 24.46 -24.93 -13.21
C ALA A 140 23.22 -25.52 -13.89
N VAL A 141 23.15 -26.85 -13.93
CA VAL A 141 21.95 -27.63 -14.25
C VAL A 141 20.79 -27.11 -13.38
N LEU A 142 19.73 -26.62 -14.04
CA LEU A 142 18.46 -26.25 -13.41
C LEU A 142 18.07 -27.33 -12.39
N PRO A 143 17.77 -26.98 -11.12
CA PRO A 143 17.11 -27.92 -10.24
C PRO A 143 15.83 -28.33 -10.96
N SER A 144 15.60 -29.65 -11.07
CA SER A 144 14.46 -30.20 -11.79
C SER A 144 13.20 -29.41 -11.46
N LEU A 145 12.59 -28.84 -12.50
CA LEU A 145 11.21 -28.36 -12.48
C LEU A 145 10.34 -29.55 -12.08
N ASP A 146 10.20 -29.76 -10.77
CA ASP A 146 9.20 -30.64 -10.22
C ASP A 146 7.88 -29.85 -10.27
N PRO A 147 6.94 -30.21 -11.17
CA PRO A 147 5.68 -29.51 -11.31
C PRO A 147 4.78 -29.66 -10.06
N ASP A 148 5.15 -30.51 -9.10
CA ASP A 148 4.44 -30.72 -7.84
C ASP A 148 5.07 -30.01 -6.63
N ALA A 149 6.19 -29.29 -6.82
CA ALA A 149 6.74 -28.42 -5.81
C ALA A 149 5.82 -27.20 -5.64
N LYS A 150 4.82 -27.34 -4.76
CA LYS A 150 4.03 -26.22 -4.25
C LYS A 150 4.98 -25.24 -3.57
N SER A 151 5.50 -24.28 -4.33
CA SER A 151 6.15 -23.10 -3.77
C SER A 151 5.08 -22.30 -3.05
N THR A 152 4.76 -22.70 -1.82
CA THR A 152 4.06 -21.85 -0.87
C THR A 152 4.88 -20.56 -0.77
N GLY A 153 4.33 -19.47 -1.30
CA GLY A 153 4.99 -18.19 -1.42
C GLY A 153 5.75 -17.82 -0.15
N SER A 154 7.06 -17.61 -0.35
CA SER A 154 8.06 -17.14 0.60
C SER A 154 7.52 -16.02 1.50
N SER A 155 7.40 -16.32 2.80
CA SER A 155 6.91 -15.36 3.78
C SER A 155 7.87 -14.17 3.93
N GLY A 156 9.18 -14.41 3.74
CA GLY A 156 10.22 -13.38 3.83
C GLY A 156 10.20 -12.40 2.66
N CYS A 157 10.12 -12.89 1.41
CA CYS A 157 10.14 -12.01 0.23
C CYS A 157 8.91 -11.09 0.19
N LEU A 158 7.73 -11.62 0.51
CA LEU A 158 6.51 -10.84 0.62
C LEU A 158 6.62 -9.75 1.69
N GLN A 159 7.24 -10.06 2.83
CA GLN A 159 7.43 -9.10 3.90
C GLN A 159 8.33 -7.94 3.46
N ARG A 160 9.41 -8.22 2.72
CA ARG A 160 10.25 -7.18 2.10
C ARG A 160 9.45 -6.30 1.13
N LEU A 161 8.66 -6.90 0.23
CA LEU A 161 7.81 -6.15 -0.71
C LEU A 161 6.85 -5.22 0.02
N LEU A 162 6.14 -5.73 1.03
CA LEU A 162 5.20 -4.94 1.82
C LEU A 162 5.88 -3.80 2.59
N GLU A 163 7.05 -4.03 3.17
CA GLU A 163 7.79 -2.99 3.89
C GLU A 163 8.32 -1.89 2.96
N GLU A 164 8.84 -2.25 1.79
CA GLU A 164 9.27 -1.29 0.77
C GLU A 164 8.10 -0.45 0.25
N ILE A 165 6.92 -1.05 0.02
CA ILE A 165 5.68 -0.32 -0.32
C ILE A 165 5.29 0.66 0.79
N LYS A 166 5.28 0.22 2.06
CA LYS A 166 4.89 1.09 3.20
C LYS A 166 5.84 2.28 3.36
N LEU A 167 7.13 2.06 3.12
CA LEU A 167 8.18 3.05 3.25
C LEU A 167 8.15 4.05 2.10
N TYR A 168 8.16 3.57 0.86
CA TYR A 168 8.39 4.40 -0.32
C TYR A 168 7.15 4.64 -1.20
N GLY A 169 6.11 3.81 -1.12
CA GLY A 169 4.93 3.91 -2.00
C GLY A 169 4.16 5.24 -1.89
N SER A 170 4.32 5.96 -0.78
CA SER A 170 3.76 7.32 -0.58
C SER A 170 4.77 8.45 -0.77
N SER A 171 5.99 8.14 -1.20
CA SER A 171 7.06 9.14 -1.33
C SER A 171 6.72 10.21 -2.36
N LYS A 172 7.37 11.37 -2.21
CA LYS A 172 7.40 12.45 -3.19
C LYS A 172 8.64 12.39 -4.09
N SER A 173 9.63 11.55 -3.82
CA SER A 173 10.79 11.38 -4.70
C SER A 173 10.46 10.36 -5.79
N THR A 174 10.75 10.72 -7.04
CA THR A 174 10.60 9.77 -8.16
C THR A 174 11.50 8.56 -7.99
N THR A 175 12.72 8.76 -7.48
CA THR A 175 13.69 7.68 -7.21
C THR A 175 13.20 6.69 -6.15
N GLU A 176 12.55 7.17 -5.09
CA GLU A 176 12.00 6.29 -4.04
C GLU A 176 10.81 5.49 -4.55
N LEU A 177 9.92 6.10 -5.34
CA LEU A 177 8.82 5.38 -6.00
C LEU A 177 9.33 4.36 -7.00
N ALA A 178 10.41 4.69 -7.73
CA ALA A 178 11.06 3.76 -8.67
C ALA A 178 11.60 2.50 -7.96
N ARG A 179 12.02 2.59 -6.69
CA ARG A 179 12.42 1.41 -5.92
C ARG A 179 11.27 0.41 -5.75
N VAL A 180 10.06 0.90 -5.48
CA VAL A 180 8.87 0.05 -5.38
C VAL A 180 8.53 -0.53 -6.75
N ALA A 181 8.57 0.29 -7.81
CA ALA A 181 8.31 -0.17 -9.17
C ALA A 181 9.30 -1.27 -9.63
N ASN A 182 10.59 -1.10 -9.36
CA ASN A 182 11.61 -2.12 -9.63
C ASN A 182 11.34 -3.40 -8.85
N LEU A 183 11.00 -3.29 -7.56
CA LEU A 183 10.70 -4.45 -6.74
C LEU A 183 9.46 -5.20 -7.23
N LEU A 184 8.47 -4.52 -7.81
CA LEU A 184 7.33 -5.21 -8.43
C LEU A 184 7.72 -6.03 -9.66
N HIS A 185 8.74 -5.62 -10.41
CA HIS A 185 9.29 -6.43 -11.51
C HIS A 185 10.02 -7.66 -11.00
N ASP A 186 10.74 -7.55 -9.88
CA ASP A 186 11.40 -8.71 -9.26
C ASP A 186 10.39 -9.77 -8.78
N PHE A 187 9.15 -9.38 -8.54
CA PHE A 187 8.05 -10.26 -8.09
C PHE A 187 7.07 -10.62 -9.22
N GLU A 188 7.40 -10.28 -10.47
CA GLU A 188 6.55 -10.61 -11.60
C GLU A 188 6.43 -12.13 -11.76
N GLY A 189 5.19 -12.62 -11.88
CA GLY A 189 4.89 -14.05 -11.93
C GLY A 189 4.72 -14.72 -10.56
N CYS A 190 5.01 -14.04 -9.45
CA CYS A 190 4.72 -14.56 -8.12
C CYS A 190 3.21 -14.56 -7.81
N GLU A 191 2.73 -15.67 -7.24
CA GLU A 191 1.38 -15.80 -6.67
C GLU A 191 1.43 -15.42 -5.18
N ILE A 192 0.75 -14.34 -4.80
CA ILE A 192 0.59 -13.96 -3.38
C ILE A 192 -0.82 -14.33 -2.93
N PRO A 193 -0.99 -15.34 -2.05
CA PRO A 193 -2.30 -15.76 -1.57
C PRO A 193 -2.98 -14.67 -0.74
N LEU A 194 -4.22 -14.30 -1.11
CA LEU A 194 -5.04 -13.37 -0.33
C LEU A 194 -6.12 -14.06 0.50
N GLY A 195 -6.53 -15.26 0.09
CA GLY A 195 -7.54 -16.05 0.79
C GLY A 195 -8.48 -16.78 -0.15
N SER A 196 -9.52 -17.39 0.40
CA SER A 196 -10.54 -18.10 -0.36
C SER A 196 -11.96 -17.70 0.04
N ARG A 197 -12.94 -18.02 -0.80
CA ARG A 197 -14.35 -17.81 -0.53
C ARG A 197 -15.16 -18.98 -1.08
N LYS A 198 -16.24 -19.35 -0.41
CA LYS A 198 -17.22 -20.29 -0.99
C LYS A 198 -17.93 -19.66 -2.19
N GLY A 199 -17.76 -20.28 -3.35
CA GLY A 199 -18.45 -19.95 -4.59
C GLY A 199 -19.83 -20.62 -4.68
N LYS A 200 -20.43 -20.58 -5.88
CA LYS A 200 -21.66 -21.33 -6.17
C LYS A 200 -21.34 -22.83 -6.34
N HIS A 201 -22.31 -23.70 -6.05
CA HIS A 201 -22.21 -25.16 -6.20
C HIS A 201 -21.07 -25.78 -5.37
N ASP A 202 -20.84 -25.25 -4.17
CA ASP A 202 -19.83 -25.74 -3.21
C ASP A 202 -18.37 -25.71 -3.72
N LYS A 203 -18.10 -25.02 -4.82
CA LYS A 203 -16.73 -24.77 -5.29
C LYS A 203 -16.06 -23.72 -4.40
N THR A 204 -14.80 -23.93 -4.06
CA THR A 204 -14.00 -22.92 -3.34
C THR A 204 -13.28 -22.03 -4.36
N LEU A 205 -13.47 -20.72 -4.27
CA LEU A 205 -12.74 -19.74 -5.07
C LEU A 205 -11.53 -19.27 -4.27
N GLU A 206 -10.34 -19.43 -4.83
CA GLU A 206 -9.09 -18.90 -4.26
C GLU A 206 -8.77 -17.58 -4.96
N PHE A 207 -8.27 -16.60 -4.21
CA PHE A 207 -7.90 -15.26 -4.70
C PHE A 207 -6.43 -14.96 -4.43
N ALA A 208 -5.72 -14.48 -5.45
CA ALA A 208 -4.31 -14.15 -5.34
C ALA A 208 -3.98 -12.79 -5.97
N TRP A 209 -3.05 -12.08 -5.34
CA TRP A 209 -2.39 -10.91 -5.89
C TRP A 209 -1.23 -11.36 -6.75
N PHE A 210 -1.18 -10.83 -7.98
CA PHE A 210 -0.05 -10.93 -8.88
C PHE A 210 0.64 -9.57 -8.96
N PRO A 211 1.82 -9.40 -8.32
CA PRO A 211 2.62 -8.19 -8.42
C PRO A 211 2.94 -7.86 -9.87
N HIS A 212 2.71 -6.61 -10.24
CA HIS A 212 3.03 -6.10 -11.56
C HIS A 212 3.13 -4.58 -11.49
N CYS A 213 4.16 -3.99 -12.07
CA CYS A 213 4.26 -2.55 -12.20
C CYS A 213 3.33 -2.07 -13.32
N CYS A 214 2.47 -1.09 -13.06
CA CYS A 214 1.61 -0.48 -14.09
C CYS A 214 0.78 -1.48 -14.94
N PRO A 215 0.01 -2.40 -14.33
CA PRO A 215 -0.80 -3.35 -15.10
C PRO A 215 -1.81 -2.65 -16.02
N ILE A 216 -2.24 -1.42 -15.68
CA ILE A 216 -3.16 -0.62 -16.47
C ILE A 216 -2.50 0.64 -17.00
N GLU A 217 -2.61 0.82 -18.31
CA GLU A 217 -2.19 2.02 -19.04
C GLU A 217 -3.42 2.83 -19.49
N PHE A 218 -3.30 4.15 -19.59
CA PHE A 218 -4.37 5.01 -20.09
C PHE A 218 -4.12 5.40 -21.54
N SER A 219 -5.13 5.27 -22.40
CA SER A 219 -5.05 5.51 -23.84
C SER A 219 -4.55 6.91 -24.22
N ASN A 220 -4.86 7.91 -23.40
CA ASN A 220 -4.46 9.30 -23.59
C ASN A 220 -3.07 9.65 -23.05
N ASN A 221 -2.41 8.73 -22.35
CA ASN A 221 -1.13 8.93 -21.66
C ASN A 221 -0.31 7.63 -21.67
N ALA A 222 -0.30 6.93 -22.81
CA ALA A 222 0.56 5.79 -23.00
C ALA A 222 2.03 6.23 -22.83
N PRO A 223 2.82 5.59 -21.97
CA PRO A 223 4.20 5.98 -21.78
C PRO A 223 4.98 5.82 -23.11
N PRO A 224 5.85 6.78 -23.46
CA PRO A 224 6.57 6.78 -24.75
C PRO A 224 7.49 5.56 -24.93
N SER A 225 7.85 4.88 -23.84
CA SER A 225 8.51 3.58 -23.83
C SER A 225 8.03 2.78 -22.62
N ARG A 226 8.10 1.44 -22.70
CA ARG A 226 7.94 0.57 -21.52
C ARG A 226 8.88 1.00 -20.39
N TYR A 227 8.49 0.70 -19.15
CA TYR A 227 9.28 1.03 -17.95
C TYR A 227 10.76 0.69 -18.16
N ASN A 228 11.60 1.71 -18.09
CA ASN A 228 13.05 1.55 -18.21
C ASN A 228 13.66 1.77 -16.83
N ILE A 229 14.11 0.71 -16.17
CA ILE A 229 14.72 0.74 -14.82
C ILE A 229 15.82 1.83 -14.72
N ASN A 230 16.54 2.09 -15.80
CA ASN A 230 17.67 3.01 -15.86
C ASN A 230 17.32 4.39 -16.46
N GLY A 231 16.07 4.60 -16.85
CA GLY A 231 15.60 5.81 -17.54
C GLY A 231 14.87 6.78 -16.60
N PRO A 232 14.64 8.02 -17.05
CA PRO A 232 13.77 8.97 -16.34
C PRO A 232 12.36 8.39 -16.21
N GLN A 233 11.84 8.37 -14.99
CA GLN A 233 10.53 7.80 -14.70
C GLN A 233 9.43 8.83 -14.86
N SER A 234 8.46 8.50 -15.69
CA SER A 234 7.22 9.25 -15.81
C SER A 234 6.23 8.80 -14.71
N PRO A 235 5.27 9.65 -14.30
CA PRO A 235 4.23 9.23 -13.36
C PRO A 235 3.44 8.00 -13.83
N SER A 236 3.18 7.88 -15.13
CA SER A 236 2.50 6.71 -15.70
C SER A 236 3.37 5.45 -15.64
N SER A 237 4.68 5.54 -15.87
CA SER A 237 5.62 4.41 -15.72
C SER A 237 5.86 4.00 -14.27
N LEU A 238 5.55 4.87 -13.29
CA LEU A 238 5.50 4.52 -11.87
C LEU A 238 4.13 4.00 -11.41
N GLY A 239 3.16 3.90 -12.32
CA GLY A 239 1.83 3.39 -12.03
C GLY A 239 0.99 4.36 -11.22
N LEU A 240 1.26 5.66 -11.31
CA LEU A 240 0.54 6.66 -10.54
C LEU A 240 -0.79 7.01 -11.22
N ILE A 241 -1.88 6.78 -10.49
CA ILE A 241 -3.24 7.06 -10.94
C ILE A 241 -3.97 7.86 -9.88
N ARG A 242 -4.97 8.62 -10.31
CA ARG A 242 -5.87 9.36 -9.42
C ARG A 242 -7.30 8.97 -9.68
N ALA A 243 -8.07 8.88 -8.61
CA ALA A 243 -9.49 8.55 -8.66
C ALA A 243 -10.28 9.70 -8.02
N PHE A 244 -10.99 10.48 -8.84
CA PHE A 244 -11.82 11.59 -8.35
C PHE A 244 -13.23 11.11 -8.05
N HIS A 245 -13.72 11.47 -6.88
CA HIS A 245 -15.07 11.13 -6.46
C HIS A 245 -16.11 11.69 -7.45
N GLY A 246 -16.92 10.80 -8.01
CA GLY A 246 -18.03 11.12 -8.89
C GLY A 246 -19.33 11.35 -8.12
N PHE A 247 -20.01 12.46 -8.40
CA PHE A 247 -21.36 12.74 -7.94
C PHE A 247 -22.19 13.25 -9.13
N HIS A 248 -23.29 12.57 -9.46
CA HIS A 248 -24.14 12.85 -10.64
C HIS A 248 -23.36 13.06 -11.96
N GLY A 249 -22.38 12.19 -12.25
CA GLY A 249 -21.58 12.26 -13.47
C GLY A 249 -20.58 13.42 -13.53
N LYS A 250 -20.39 14.14 -12.42
CA LYS A 250 -19.37 15.20 -12.30
C LYS A 250 -18.32 14.82 -11.26
N THR A 251 -17.08 15.20 -11.52
CA THR A 251 -15.96 14.98 -10.60
C THR A 251 -15.90 16.07 -9.54
N ILE A 252 -15.76 15.70 -8.27
CA ILE A 252 -15.54 16.64 -7.17
C ILE A 252 -14.04 16.75 -6.91
N ARG A 253 -13.40 17.82 -7.42
CA ARG A 253 -11.95 18.02 -7.30
C ARG A 253 -11.45 18.16 -5.86
N LEU A 254 -12.28 18.68 -4.95
CA LEU A 254 -11.95 18.93 -3.55
C LEU A 254 -12.72 18.00 -2.61
N SER A 255 -12.64 16.70 -2.85
CA SER A 255 -13.28 15.69 -2.00
C SER A 255 -12.25 15.00 -1.12
N LYS A 256 -12.61 14.76 0.15
CA LYS A 256 -11.83 13.88 1.05
C LYS A 256 -11.76 12.44 0.56
N TRP A 257 -12.64 12.08 -0.37
CA TRP A 257 -12.74 10.75 -0.96
C TRP A 257 -11.86 10.60 -2.21
N ASN A 258 -11.18 11.65 -2.67
CA ASN A 258 -10.28 11.54 -3.81
C ASN A 258 -9.07 10.69 -3.45
N LEU A 259 -8.72 9.76 -4.33
CA LEU A 259 -7.65 8.80 -4.13
C LEU A 259 -6.47 9.16 -5.03
N TYR A 260 -5.26 9.01 -4.48
CA TYR A 260 -4.00 9.11 -5.20
C TYR A 260 -3.27 7.81 -4.95
N LEU A 261 -3.09 7.03 -6.01
CA LEU A 261 -2.78 5.62 -5.93
C LEU A 261 -1.50 5.31 -6.70
N MET A 262 -0.76 4.32 -6.22
CA MET A 262 0.28 3.63 -6.99
C MET A 262 -0.23 2.22 -7.30
N GLN A 263 -0.23 1.83 -8.57
CA GLN A 263 -0.61 0.48 -9.00
C GLN A 263 0.47 -0.53 -8.57
N LEU A 264 0.05 -1.64 -7.98
CA LEU A 264 0.95 -2.68 -7.43
C LEU A 264 0.72 -4.06 -8.05
N GLY A 265 -0.21 -4.20 -8.97
CA GLY A 265 -0.51 -5.46 -9.65
C GLY A 265 -2.00 -5.68 -9.82
N TYR A 266 -2.39 -6.92 -10.08
CA TYR A 266 -3.76 -7.29 -10.37
C TYR A 266 -4.23 -8.49 -9.54
N LEU A 267 -5.55 -8.63 -9.45
CA LEU A 267 -6.20 -9.66 -8.65
C LEU A 267 -6.75 -10.75 -9.56
N CYS A 268 -6.38 -11.99 -9.27
CA CYS A 268 -6.87 -13.17 -9.96
C CYS A 268 -7.67 -14.09 -9.04
N GLU A 269 -8.50 -14.91 -9.67
CA GLU A 269 -9.23 -16.00 -9.02
C GLU A 269 -9.01 -17.33 -9.74
N ARG A 270 -9.13 -18.43 -9.01
CA ARG A 270 -9.25 -19.79 -9.58
C ARG A 270 -10.27 -20.59 -8.78
N SER A 271 -11.00 -21.49 -9.44
CA SER A 271 -11.88 -22.41 -8.73
C SER A 271 -11.15 -23.69 -8.36
N ARG A 272 -11.42 -24.17 -7.15
CA ARG A 272 -10.95 -25.45 -6.65
C ARG A 272 -12.15 -26.35 -6.41
N GLY A 273 -12.27 -27.39 -7.21
CA GLY A 273 -13.23 -28.48 -6.99
C GLY A 273 -12.83 -29.37 -5.82
N PHE A 274 -13.81 -30.06 -5.22
CA PHE A 274 -13.52 -31.21 -4.36
C PHE A 274 -12.88 -32.30 -5.21
N ALA A 275 -11.79 -32.89 -4.72
CA ALA A 275 -11.28 -34.12 -5.31
C ALA A 275 -12.33 -35.20 -5.05
N GLU A 276 -13.00 -35.69 -6.09
CA GLU A 276 -13.75 -36.93 -5.98
C GLU A 276 -12.74 -38.03 -5.62
N SER A 277 -12.91 -38.64 -4.44
CA SER A 277 -12.23 -39.88 -4.06
C SER A 277 -12.74 -41.01 -4.97
N GLY A 278 -12.28 -41.02 -6.22
CA GLY A 278 -12.41 -42.11 -7.17
C GLY A 278 -11.04 -42.74 -7.39
N ILE A 279 -10.97 -44.06 -7.31
CA ILE A 279 -9.76 -44.91 -7.27
C ILE A 279 -8.86 -44.82 -8.53
N ASN A 280 -9.19 -43.94 -9.50
CA ASN A 280 -8.40 -43.70 -10.72
C ASN A 280 -8.08 -42.20 -10.90
N GLY A 281 -7.64 -41.52 -9.84
CA GLY A 281 -7.33 -40.09 -9.86
C GLY A 281 -6.07 -39.76 -10.65
N THR A 282 -6.21 -39.49 -11.94
CA THR A 282 -5.22 -38.69 -12.67
C THR A 282 -5.10 -37.33 -12.00
N THR A 283 -3.88 -36.94 -11.69
CA THR A 283 -3.46 -35.73 -10.99
C THR A 283 -4.19 -34.48 -11.47
N ARG A 284 -4.90 -33.85 -10.52
CA ARG A 284 -5.51 -32.50 -10.51
C ARG A 284 -5.03 -31.53 -11.59
N ASP A 285 -5.92 -31.22 -12.54
CA ASP A 285 -5.91 -29.90 -13.18
C ASP A 285 -6.44 -28.87 -12.17
N SER A 286 -5.55 -28.20 -11.43
CA SER A 286 -5.92 -26.95 -10.78
C SER A 286 -6.33 -25.95 -11.87
N GLU A 287 -7.54 -25.39 -11.78
CA GLU A 287 -8.01 -24.42 -12.78
C GLU A 287 -7.02 -23.24 -12.91
N LYS A 288 -6.78 -22.80 -14.15
CA LYS A 288 -5.90 -21.68 -14.47
C LYS A 288 -6.41 -20.39 -13.82
N TRP A 289 -5.49 -19.57 -13.29
CA TRP A 289 -5.81 -18.23 -12.79
C TRP A 289 -6.48 -17.36 -13.85
N THR A 290 -7.59 -16.73 -13.48
CA THR A 290 -8.31 -15.76 -14.33
C THR A 290 -8.32 -14.39 -13.66
N ALA A 291 -8.10 -13.33 -14.45
CA ALA A 291 -8.11 -11.97 -13.93
C ALA A 291 -9.55 -11.55 -13.55
N THR A 292 -9.74 -11.07 -12.32
CA THR A 292 -11.05 -10.64 -11.81
C THR A 292 -11.49 -9.27 -12.35
N GLY A 293 -10.61 -8.58 -13.07
CA GLY A 293 -10.82 -7.20 -13.51
C GLY A 293 -10.49 -6.14 -12.45
N HIS A 294 -9.90 -6.53 -11.31
CA HIS A 294 -9.40 -5.58 -10.31
C HIS A 294 -7.89 -5.42 -10.39
N ILE A 295 -7.44 -4.22 -10.08
CA ILE A 295 -6.06 -3.92 -9.74
C ILE A 295 -5.90 -3.76 -8.23
N ILE A 296 -4.70 -4.05 -7.74
CA ILE A 296 -4.28 -3.76 -6.37
C ILE A 296 -3.47 -2.47 -6.38
N CYS A 297 -3.82 -1.56 -5.48
CA CYS A 297 -3.24 -0.23 -5.38
C CYS A 297 -2.79 0.07 -3.96
N TRP A 298 -1.75 0.89 -3.84
CA TRP A 298 -1.40 1.58 -2.61
C TRP A 298 -2.04 2.96 -2.59
N ASP A 299 -2.91 3.24 -1.63
CA ASP A 299 -3.39 4.59 -1.41
C ASP A 299 -2.32 5.38 -0.66
N ARG A 300 -1.73 6.30 -1.42
CA ARG A 300 -0.58 7.11 -1.01
C ARG A 300 -0.94 8.06 0.12
N LEU A 301 -2.22 8.38 0.28
CA LEU A 301 -2.71 9.33 1.27
C LEU A 301 -3.03 8.68 2.61
N ASN A 302 -3.58 7.47 2.59
CA ASN A 302 -4.03 6.79 3.79
C ASN A 302 -3.10 5.64 4.20
N HIS A 303 -2.11 5.29 3.37
CA HIS A 303 -1.09 4.27 3.62
C HIS A 303 -1.68 2.88 3.86
N HIS A 304 -2.52 2.45 2.93
CA HIS A 304 -3.21 1.16 2.98
C HIS A 304 -3.41 0.62 1.58
N LEU A 305 -3.56 -0.70 1.49
CA LEU A 305 -3.77 -1.41 0.25
C LEU A 305 -5.25 -1.42 -0.10
N MET A 306 -5.55 -1.34 -1.37
CA MET A 306 -6.92 -1.27 -1.88
C MET A 306 -7.05 -2.09 -3.16
N ILE A 307 -8.27 -2.57 -3.43
CA ILE A 307 -8.66 -3.10 -4.73
C ILE A 307 -9.56 -2.11 -5.46
N LEU A 308 -9.40 -2.04 -6.79
CA LEU A 308 -10.19 -1.20 -7.66
C LEU A 308 -10.59 -1.97 -8.92
N PHE A 309 -11.89 -2.08 -9.17
CA PHE A 309 -12.45 -2.74 -10.34
C PHE A 309 -12.47 -1.83 -11.56
N LEU A 310 -11.84 -2.31 -12.63
CA LEU A 310 -11.72 -1.62 -13.92
C LEU A 310 -12.27 -2.45 -15.08
N GLY A 311 -12.75 -3.68 -14.80
CA GLY A 311 -13.21 -4.63 -15.82
C GLY A 311 -12.09 -5.37 -16.54
N LYS A 312 -10.83 -4.99 -16.33
CA LYS A 312 -9.65 -5.70 -16.82
C LYS A 312 -8.51 -5.62 -15.80
N GLY A 313 -7.73 -6.70 -15.70
CA GLY A 313 -6.58 -6.77 -14.80
C GLY A 313 -5.31 -6.20 -15.43
N LEU A 314 -5.14 -6.35 -16.75
CA LEU A 314 -4.02 -5.80 -17.52
C LEU A 314 -4.49 -5.14 -18.83
N GLY A 315 -3.73 -4.16 -19.29
CA GLY A 315 -3.87 -3.54 -20.61
C GLY A 315 -4.32 -2.08 -20.59
N VAL A 316 -4.75 -1.57 -21.74
CA VAL A 316 -5.07 -0.15 -21.93
C VAL A 316 -6.54 0.14 -21.61
N ILE A 317 -6.82 1.21 -20.86
CA ILE A 317 -8.17 1.74 -20.59
C ILE A 317 -8.31 3.20 -21.00
N ASP A 318 -9.54 3.65 -21.18
CA ASP A 318 -9.84 5.08 -21.32
C ASP A 318 -10.06 5.71 -19.93
N PRO A 319 -9.62 6.96 -19.73
CA PRO A 319 -10.02 7.74 -18.56
C PRO A 319 -11.53 7.90 -18.51
N GLY A 320 -12.13 7.75 -17.33
CA GLY A 320 -13.58 7.73 -17.24
C GLY A 320 -14.12 7.28 -15.91
N PHE A 321 -15.45 7.19 -15.82
CA PHE A 321 -16.12 6.68 -14.63
C PHE A 321 -16.09 5.16 -14.58
N TYR A 322 -15.50 4.63 -13.52
CA TYR A 322 -15.59 3.23 -13.13
C TYR A 322 -16.28 3.15 -11.76
N PRO A 323 -17.14 2.16 -11.47
CA PRO A 323 -17.34 0.88 -12.18
C PRO A 323 -18.73 0.76 -12.85
N GLU A 324 -18.84 -0.03 -13.92
CA GLU A 324 -20.13 -0.28 -14.59
C GLU A 324 -20.90 -1.47 -14.00
N LYS A 325 -20.24 -2.61 -13.77
CA LYS A 325 -20.79 -3.80 -13.07
C LYS A 325 -19.65 -4.57 -12.39
N PRO A 326 -19.58 -4.63 -11.05
CA PRO A 326 -18.49 -5.37 -10.39
C PRO A 326 -18.59 -6.87 -10.58
N HIS A 327 -17.47 -7.52 -10.28
CA HIS A 327 -17.38 -8.96 -10.10
C HIS A 327 -18.43 -9.49 -9.10
N PRO A 328 -19.03 -10.69 -9.32
CA PRO A 328 -20.12 -11.20 -8.48
C PRO A 328 -19.77 -11.38 -6.99
N TYR A 329 -18.49 -11.58 -6.69
CA TYR A 329 -18.00 -11.88 -5.34
C TYR A 329 -17.16 -10.77 -4.73
N LEU A 330 -16.83 -9.71 -5.47
CA LEU A 330 -15.90 -8.69 -4.99
C LEU A 330 -16.51 -7.29 -5.14
N PRO A 331 -16.31 -6.41 -4.14
CA PRO A 331 -16.73 -5.02 -4.24
C PRO A 331 -15.91 -4.30 -5.29
N SER A 332 -16.49 -3.29 -5.93
CA SER A 332 -15.77 -2.53 -6.95
C SER A 332 -14.58 -1.76 -6.39
N VAL A 333 -14.68 -1.29 -5.14
CA VAL A 333 -13.60 -0.60 -4.44
C VAL A 333 -13.63 -1.08 -3.00
N ALA A 334 -12.51 -1.53 -2.47
CA ALA A 334 -12.39 -1.86 -1.06
C ALA A 334 -10.98 -1.68 -0.55
N ASN A 335 -10.86 -1.38 0.74
CA ASN A 335 -9.59 -1.45 1.44
C ASN A 335 -9.31 -2.91 1.81
N LEU A 336 -8.06 -3.32 1.66
CA LEU A 336 -7.54 -4.60 2.13
C LEU A 336 -7.03 -4.42 3.55
N THR A 337 -7.50 -5.26 4.48
CA THR A 337 -6.93 -5.28 5.84
C THR A 337 -5.63 -6.08 5.87
N SER A 338 -4.70 -5.64 6.73
CA SER A 338 -3.42 -6.31 6.94
C SER A 338 -3.60 -7.57 7.80
N LYS A 339 -4.10 -8.65 7.19
CA LYS A 339 -4.02 -10.03 7.72
C LYS A 339 -2.82 -10.74 7.09
N PRO A 340 -2.29 -11.83 7.66
CA PRO A 340 -1.17 -12.54 7.03
C PRO A 340 -1.60 -13.09 5.65
N TRP A 341 -0.85 -12.69 4.62
CA TRP A 341 -1.06 -13.06 3.22
C TRP A 341 -0.18 -14.24 2.84
N ASN A 342 -0.35 -15.36 3.56
CA ASN A 342 0.55 -16.50 3.46
C ASN A 342 -0.16 -17.81 3.10
N ASN A 343 -1.50 -17.81 3.02
CA ASN A 343 -2.27 -18.98 2.63
C ASN A 343 -3.68 -18.63 2.14
N PHE A 344 -4.35 -19.62 1.56
CA PHE A 344 -5.74 -19.54 1.10
C PHE A 344 -6.78 -19.93 2.18
N GLN A 345 -6.36 -20.17 3.43
CA GLN A 345 -7.26 -20.65 4.49
C GLN A 345 -8.13 -19.52 5.07
N VAL A 346 -7.71 -18.28 4.90
CA VAL A 346 -8.46 -17.10 5.38
C VAL A 346 -9.60 -16.78 4.41
N GLU A 347 -10.79 -16.49 4.96
CA GLU A 347 -11.93 -16.07 4.16
C GLU A 347 -11.69 -14.68 3.55
N PHE A 348 -11.66 -14.59 2.21
CA PHE A 348 -11.52 -13.35 1.46
C PHE A 348 -12.92 -12.78 1.12
N SER A 349 -13.47 -11.99 2.04
CA SER A 349 -14.82 -11.43 1.91
C SER A 349 -15.01 -10.17 2.76
N GLU A 350 -16.16 -9.50 2.55
CA GLU A 350 -16.62 -8.40 3.41
C GLU A 350 -17.00 -8.89 4.82
N ASN A 351 -17.56 -10.09 4.91
CA ASN A 351 -18.06 -10.67 6.16
C ASN A 351 -16.93 -10.99 7.15
N SER A 352 -15.78 -11.39 6.64
CA SER A 352 -14.58 -11.66 7.45
C SER A 352 -13.83 -10.40 7.87
N GLY A 353 -14.29 -9.21 7.43
CA GLY A 353 -13.61 -7.94 7.57
C GLY A 353 -12.32 -7.84 6.76
N PHE A 354 -12.05 -8.77 5.84
CA PHE A 354 -10.88 -8.70 4.97
C PHE A 354 -11.00 -7.55 3.98
N LEU A 355 -12.20 -7.40 3.40
CA LEU A 355 -12.55 -6.34 2.48
C LEU A 355 -13.43 -5.31 3.18
N LEU A 356 -13.05 -4.02 3.07
CA LEU A 356 -13.85 -2.90 3.56
C LEU A 356 -14.34 -2.07 2.36
N PRO A 357 -15.57 -2.32 1.85
CA PRO A 357 -16.06 -1.68 0.64
C PRO A 357 -16.24 -0.17 0.77
N LEU A 358 -15.90 0.54 -0.30
CA LEU A 358 -16.22 1.94 -0.48
C LEU A 358 -17.33 2.06 -1.53
N ARG A 359 -18.53 2.46 -1.12
CA ARG A 359 -19.69 2.62 -2.02
C ARG A 359 -19.61 3.92 -2.82
N ILE A 360 -18.57 4.06 -3.62
CA ILE A 360 -18.22 5.29 -4.32
C ILE A 360 -17.84 5.00 -5.77
N ARG A 361 -18.35 5.83 -6.70
CA ARG A 361 -17.88 5.84 -8.09
C ARG A 361 -16.73 6.82 -8.25
N TYR A 362 -15.75 6.45 -9.06
CA TYR A 362 -14.58 7.27 -9.32
C TYR A 362 -14.43 7.54 -10.80
N TRP A 363 -14.05 8.77 -11.12
CA TRP A 363 -13.45 9.09 -12.40
C TRP A 363 -11.94 8.87 -12.30
N LEU A 364 -11.40 8.03 -13.17
CA LEU A 364 -10.01 7.59 -13.15
C LEU A 364 -9.22 8.17 -14.30
N ASP A 365 -7.97 8.52 -14.00
CA ASP A 365 -6.99 9.09 -14.93
C ASP A 365 -5.57 8.92 -14.36
N VAL A 366 -4.57 9.19 -15.19
CA VAL A 366 -3.18 9.29 -14.75
C VAL A 366 -3.04 10.41 -13.73
N ASP A 367 -2.27 10.17 -12.67
CA ASP A 367 -1.84 11.26 -11.80
C ASP A 367 -0.66 11.97 -12.47
N PRO A 368 -0.79 13.25 -12.86
CA PRO A 368 0.34 13.99 -13.44
C PRO A 368 1.47 14.19 -12.43
N ALA A 369 1.20 13.97 -11.14
CA ALA A 369 2.19 13.94 -10.07
C ALA A 369 3.11 15.18 -10.03
N ALA A 370 2.56 16.35 -10.37
CA ALA A 370 3.28 17.64 -10.43
C ALA A 370 3.90 18.08 -9.10
N TYR A 371 3.59 17.37 -8.01
CA TYR A 371 4.11 17.57 -6.67
C TYR A 371 5.30 16.65 -6.33
N LEU A 372 5.72 15.78 -7.25
CA LEU A 372 6.91 14.96 -7.08
C LEU A 372 8.18 15.79 -7.30
N VAL A 373 9.20 15.47 -6.52
CA VAL A 373 10.56 15.96 -6.67
C VAL A 373 11.36 14.89 -7.43
N PRO A 374 12.21 15.27 -8.41
CA PRO A 374 13.09 14.34 -9.09
C PRO A 374 13.84 13.43 -8.12
#